data_AF-A0A955WAQ9-F1
#
_entry.id   AF-A0A955WAQ9-F1
#
_cell.length_a   1.000
_cell.length_b   1.000
_cell.length_c   1.000
_cell.angle_alpha   90.00
_cell.angle_beta   90.00
_cell.angle_gamma   90.00
#
_symmetry.space_group_name_H-M   'P 1'
#
loop_
_entity.id
_entity.type
_entity.pdbx_description
1 polymer ?
#
loop_
_entity_poly.entity_id
_entity_poly.type
_entity_poly.pdbx_seq_one_letter_code
_entity_poly.pdbx_strand_id
1 'polypeptide(L)'
;MSRRAVNVLLVTHLLVAWGAVALRVDLFPLTWAPMYSVREQGGTVDVPQWDRSRPLRALRRDGEVELLTETSLNIPLLSFWRLYYERAFGRPPNTHHHGNAPMEPWCYALRGLAPGQALYDADWSRRILTSVNATLEREPADPAFIVAVEAQATVAHFAEGDPDDWWKTEERVRLRWNERWSEGWSHE
;
A
#
# COMPACT_ATOMS: atom_id res chain seq x y z
N MET A 1 -28.97 40.37 -2.61
CA MET A 1 -28.10 39.63 -1.67
C MET A 1 -27.36 40.65 -0.80
N SER A 2 -27.36 40.54 0.53
CA SER A 2 -26.70 41.54 1.40
C SER A 2 -25.19 41.30 1.47
N ARG A 3 -24.38 42.36 1.69
CA ARG A 3 -22.92 42.24 1.86
C ARG A 3 -22.54 41.23 2.95
N ARG A 4 -23.34 41.13 4.00
CA ARG A 4 -23.14 40.17 5.10
C ARG A 4 -23.33 38.72 4.64
N ALA A 5 -24.35 38.46 3.81
CA ALA A 5 -24.60 37.14 3.25
C ALA A 5 -23.50 36.72 2.25
N VAL A 6 -23.00 37.67 1.46
CA VAL A 6 -21.86 37.44 0.55
C VAL A 6 -20.58 37.11 1.34
N ASN A 7 -20.29 37.86 2.40
CA ASN A 7 -19.12 37.58 3.25
C ASN A 7 -19.21 36.21 3.93
N VAL A 8 -20.37 35.84 4.47
CA VAL A 8 -20.57 34.52 5.09
C VAL A 8 -20.32 33.42 4.04
N LEU A 9 -20.91 33.55 2.85
CA LEU A 9 -20.73 32.57 1.78
C LEU A 9 -19.26 32.45 1.35
N LEU A 10 -18.55 33.57 1.19
CA LEU A 10 -17.13 33.57 0.83
C LEU A 10 -16.26 32.93 1.92
N VAL A 11 -16.49 33.26 3.19
CA VAL A 11 -15.74 32.68 4.31
C VAL A 11 -16.01 31.18 4.44
N THR A 12 -17.27 30.74 4.35
CA THR A 12 -17.61 29.32 4.39
C THR A 12 -17.00 28.57 3.21
N HIS A 13 -17.05 29.13 2.01
CA HIS A 13 -16.41 28.53 0.83
C HIS A 13 -14.89 28.41 1.02
N LEU A 14 -14.24 29.46 1.54
CA LEU A 14 -12.81 29.46 1.81
C LEU A 14 -12.45 28.38 2.85
N LEU A 15 -13.23 28.28 3.94
CA LEU A 15 -13.02 27.27 4.98
C LEU A 15 -13.19 25.84 4.45
N VAL A 16 -14.17 25.60 3.58
CA VAL A 16 -14.36 24.28 2.95
C VAL A 16 -13.21 23.96 2.00
N ALA A 17 -12.79 24.92 1.17
CA ALA A 17 -11.68 24.73 0.23
C ALA A 17 -10.35 24.47 0.96
N TRP A 18 -10.00 25.29 1.96
CA TRP A 18 -8.80 25.08 2.76
C TRP A 18 -8.89 23.83 3.64
N GLY A 19 -10.08 23.49 4.13
CA GLY A 19 -10.32 22.23 4.84
C GLY A 19 -10.04 21.02 3.96
N ALA A 20 -10.48 21.03 2.71
CA ALA A 20 -10.21 19.96 1.75
C ALA A 20 -8.71 19.82 1.43
N VAL A 21 -7.99 20.93 1.26
CA VAL A 21 -6.52 20.97 1.07
C VAL A 21 -5.80 20.45 2.32
N ALA A 22 -6.20 20.94 3.50
CA ALA A 22 -5.65 20.51 4.78
C ALA A 22 -5.89 19.02 5.04
N LEU A 23 -6.98 18.45 4.52
CA LEU A 23 -7.33 17.03 4.59
C LEU A 23 -6.79 16.19 3.41
N ARG A 24 -6.11 16.81 2.44
CA ARG A 24 -5.57 16.14 1.23
C ARG A 24 -6.65 15.44 0.38
N VAL A 25 -7.89 15.95 0.39
CA VAL A 25 -9.00 15.41 -0.42
C VAL A 25 -8.76 15.63 -1.92
N ASP A 26 -7.97 16.63 -2.27
CA ASP A 26 -7.50 16.96 -3.63
C ASP A 26 -6.59 15.89 -4.25
N LEU A 27 -5.93 15.09 -3.40
CA LEU A 27 -5.00 14.02 -3.82
C LEU A 27 -5.60 12.62 -3.69
N PHE A 28 -6.88 12.49 -3.35
CA PHE A 28 -7.58 11.21 -3.42
C PHE A 28 -7.85 10.88 -4.89
N PRO A 29 -7.16 9.88 -5.50
CA PRO A 29 -7.63 9.37 -6.77
C PRO A 29 -9.02 8.78 -6.51
N LEU A 30 -9.99 9.09 -7.37
CA LEU A 30 -11.28 8.42 -7.42
C LEU A 30 -11.04 6.91 -7.38
N THR A 31 -11.17 6.31 -6.20
CA THR A 31 -10.61 5.00 -5.80
C THR A 31 -11.29 3.78 -6.43
N TRP A 32 -12.17 3.99 -7.42
CA TRP A 32 -13.05 2.97 -7.97
C TRP A 32 -12.61 2.41 -9.34
N ALA A 33 -11.54 2.93 -9.96
CA ALA A 33 -11.01 2.40 -11.21
C ALA A 33 -9.73 1.57 -10.97
N PRO A 34 -9.74 0.25 -11.22
CA PRO A 34 -8.57 -0.61 -11.06
C PRO A 34 -7.69 -0.52 -12.31
N MET A 35 -6.99 0.61 -12.51
CA MET A 35 -5.90 0.71 -13.49
C MET A 35 -4.91 1.76 -12.98
N TYR A 36 -3.93 1.34 -12.19
CA TYR A 36 -2.85 2.23 -11.74
C TYR A 36 -1.59 1.87 -12.51
N SER A 37 -1.43 2.47 -13.70
CA SER A 37 -0.15 2.58 -14.38
C SER A 37 0.75 3.51 -13.55
N VAL A 38 1.92 3.04 -13.16
CA VAL A 38 2.91 3.90 -12.49
C VAL A 38 3.69 4.61 -13.57
N ARG A 39 3.63 5.95 -13.59
CA ARG A 39 4.58 6.75 -14.34
C ARG A 39 5.77 7.01 -13.44
N GLU A 40 6.79 6.17 -13.51
CA GLU A 40 8.09 6.55 -12.96
C GLU A 40 8.70 7.63 -13.86
N GLN A 41 9.50 8.53 -13.29
CA GLN A 41 10.40 9.36 -14.11
C GLN A 41 11.50 8.44 -14.62
N GLY A 42 11.19 7.74 -15.71
CA GLY A 42 12.00 6.73 -16.36
C GLY A 42 11.26 6.36 -17.65
N GLY A 43 11.98 6.02 -18.71
CA GLY A 43 11.39 5.85 -20.05
C GLY A 43 10.45 4.65 -20.22
N THR A 44 9.85 4.13 -19.14
CA THR A 44 8.90 3.01 -19.16
C THR A 44 7.69 3.25 -18.26
N VAL A 45 6.55 2.69 -18.66
CA VAL A 45 5.34 2.54 -17.86
C VAL A 45 5.24 1.08 -17.45
N ASP A 46 5.29 0.82 -16.14
CA ASP A 46 5.27 -0.53 -15.60
C ASP A 46 3.86 -0.91 -15.13
N VAL A 47 3.36 -2.04 -15.65
CA VAL A 47 2.05 -2.60 -15.37
C VAL A 47 2.21 -3.97 -14.72
N PRO A 48 2.07 -4.06 -13.39
CA PRO A 48 2.10 -5.35 -12.71
C PRO A 48 0.86 -6.19 -13.04
N GLN A 49 1.09 -7.41 -13.48
CA GLN A 49 0.10 -8.46 -13.71
C GLN A 49 0.31 -9.53 -12.64
N TRP A 50 -0.50 -9.47 -11.59
CA TRP A 50 -0.59 -10.55 -10.64
C TRP A 50 -1.57 -11.62 -11.15
N ASP A 51 -1.09 -12.86 -11.28
CA ASP A 51 -1.94 -14.01 -11.56
C ASP A 51 -2.58 -14.53 -10.25
N ARG A 52 -3.86 -14.19 -10.04
CA ARG A 52 -4.60 -14.57 -8.82
C ARG A 52 -4.80 -16.07 -8.68
N SER A 53 -4.65 -16.83 -9.76
CA SER A 53 -4.76 -18.28 -9.72
C SER A 53 -3.50 -18.95 -9.14
N ARG A 54 -2.39 -18.22 -9.03
CA ARG A 54 -1.14 -18.76 -8.48
C ARG A 54 -1.15 -18.69 -6.95
N PRO A 55 -0.92 -19.83 -6.26
CA PRO A 55 -0.81 -19.83 -4.82
C PRO A 55 0.44 -19.08 -4.35
N LEU A 56 0.32 -18.42 -3.21
CA LEU A 56 1.46 -17.85 -2.50
C LEU A 56 2.26 -18.97 -1.83
N ARG A 57 3.59 -18.87 -1.85
CA ARG A 57 4.47 -19.83 -1.16
C ARG A 57 4.74 -19.33 0.24
N ALA A 58 4.23 -20.01 1.26
CA ALA A 58 4.48 -19.70 2.66
C ALA A 58 5.50 -20.66 3.27
N LEU A 59 6.44 -20.12 4.04
CA LEU A 59 7.36 -20.90 4.86
C LEU A 59 6.85 -20.88 6.30
N ARG A 60 6.65 -22.05 6.86
CA ARG A 60 6.27 -22.26 8.26
C ARG A 60 7.51 -22.27 9.16
N ARG A 61 7.31 -22.07 10.46
CA ARG A 61 8.38 -22.01 11.47
C ARG A 61 9.11 -23.35 11.60
N ASP A 62 8.40 -24.46 11.43
CA ASP A 62 8.97 -25.82 11.33
C ASP A 62 9.79 -26.08 10.05
N GLY A 63 9.83 -25.14 9.11
CA GLY A 63 10.56 -25.22 7.86
C GLY A 63 9.77 -25.82 6.70
N GLU A 64 8.53 -26.26 6.92
CA GLU A 64 7.68 -26.74 5.84
C GLU A 64 7.21 -25.60 4.93
N VAL A 65 7.00 -25.93 3.66
CA VAL A 65 6.45 -25.01 2.67
C VAL A 65 4.98 -25.34 2.44
N GLU A 66 4.14 -24.34 2.63
CA GLU A 66 2.70 -24.40 2.40
C GLU A 66 2.33 -23.52 1.19
N LEU A 67 1.34 -23.95 0.42
CA LEU A 67 0.78 -23.17 -0.68
C LEU A 67 -0.53 -22.53 -0.22
N LEU A 68 -0.52 -21.21 -0.07
CA LEU A 68 -1.69 -20.46 0.33
C LEU A 68 -2.46 -20.04 -0.92
N THR A 69 -3.69 -20.51 -1.02
CA THR A 69 -4.61 -20.13 -2.11
C THR A 69 -5.56 -19.03 -1.65
N GLU A 70 -6.29 -18.43 -2.58
CA GLU A 70 -7.31 -17.42 -2.27
C GLU A 70 -8.37 -17.94 -1.29
N THR A 71 -8.75 -19.22 -1.37
CA THR A 71 -9.70 -19.84 -0.43
C THR A 71 -9.11 -20.04 0.97
N SER A 72 -7.78 -20.19 1.06
CA SER A 72 -7.06 -20.34 2.33
C SER A 72 -6.90 -19.01 3.07
N LEU A 73 -6.86 -17.91 2.33
CA LEU A 73 -6.58 -16.57 2.86
C LEU A 73 -7.85 -15.72 2.73
N ASN A 74 -8.62 -15.59 3.82
CA ASN A 74 -9.66 -14.57 3.95
C ASN A 74 -9.09 -13.13 4.11
N ILE A 75 -7.86 -12.90 3.63
CA ILE A 75 -7.21 -11.60 3.64
C ILE A 75 -7.54 -10.93 2.34
N PRO A 76 -8.03 -9.68 2.35
CA PRO A 76 -8.21 -8.96 1.11
C PRO A 76 -6.86 -8.89 0.39
N LEU A 77 -6.76 -9.55 -0.78
CA LEU A 77 -5.59 -9.56 -1.67
C LEU A 77 -4.98 -8.17 -1.89
N LEU A 78 -5.78 -7.12 -1.71
CA LEU A 78 -5.39 -5.72 -1.73
C LEU A 78 -4.21 -5.39 -0.79
N SER A 79 -4.12 -6.01 0.40
CA SER A 79 -2.99 -5.80 1.32
C SER A 79 -1.69 -6.37 0.76
N PHE A 80 -1.74 -7.56 0.16
CA PHE A 80 -0.60 -8.15 -0.54
C PHE A 80 -0.16 -7.30 -1.74
N TRP A 81 -1.12 -6.76 -2.50
CA TRP A 81 -0.87 -5.83 -3.60
C TRP A 81 -0.09 -4.59 -3.16
N ARG A 82 -0.50 -3.99 -2.04
CA ARG A 82 0.13 -2.80 -1.47
C ARG A 82 1.60 -3.05 -1.11
N LEU A 83 1.88 -4.17 -0.47
CA LEU A 83 3.24 -4.55 -0.12
C LEU A 83 4.09 -4.93 -1.33
N TYR A 84 3.55 -5.73 -2.26
CA TYR A 84 4.27 -6.07 -3.48
C TYR A 84 4.75 -4.79 -4.16
N TYR A 85 3.86 -3.82 -4.31
CA TYR A 85 4.18 -2.52 -4.88
C TYR A 85 5.32 -1.83 -4.11
N GLU A 86 5.28 -1.85 -2.78
CA GLU A 86 6.33 -1.30 -1.94
C GLU A 86 7.69 -1.97 -2.14
N ARG A 87 7.73 -3.29 -2.23
CA ARG A 87 8.99 -4.02 -2.34
C ARG A 87 9.55 -4.05 -3.75
N ALA A 88 8.70 -4.13 -4.76
CA ALA A 88 9.11 -4.15 -6.16
C ALA A 88 9.59 -2.76 -6.62
N PHE A 89 8.89 -1.70 -6.24
CA PHE A 89 9.19 -0.34 -6.71
C PHE A 89 9.88 0.54 -5.67
N GLY A 90 10.12 0.03 -4.45
CA GLY A 90 10.74 0.80 -3.36
C GLY A 90 9.88 1.98 -2.89
N ARG A 91 8.57 1.98 -3.15
CA ARG A 91 7.66 3.09 -2.86
C ARG A 91 6.41 2.62 -2.13
N PRO A 92 5.95 3.30 -1.07
CA PRO A 92 4.73 2.91 -0.39
C PRO A 92 3.54 2.91 -1.40
N PRO A 93 2.46 2.18 -1.11
CA PRO A 93 1.30 2.12 -2.01
C PRO A 93 0.79 3.51 -2.36
N ASN A 94 0.24 3.70 -3.56
CA ASN A 94 -0.16 5.03 -4.06
C ASN A 94 -0.94 5.89 -3.06
N THR A 95 -1.89 5.32 -2.31
CA THR A 95 -2.60 6.08 -1.26
C THR A 95 -1.65 6.66 -0.19
N HIS A 96 -0.67 5.88 0.25
CA HIS A 96 0.34 6.32 1.23
C HIS A 96 1.40 7.21 0.57
N HIS A 97 1.81 6.91 -0.67
CA HIS A 97 2.73 7.75 -1.43
C HIS A 97 2.17 9.15 -1.68
N HIS A 98 0.94 9.27 -2.19
CA HIS A 98 0.26 10.54 -2.37
C HIS A 98 -0.07 11.20 -1.03
N GLY A 99 -0.50 10.41 -0.04
CA GLY A 99 -0.73 10.89 1.31
C GLY A 99 0.52 11.50 1.96
N ASN A 100 1.70 10.95 1.65
CA ASN A 100 3.00 11.40 2.15
C ASN A 100 3.73 12.38 1.22
N ALA A 101 3.11 12.81 0.12
CA ALA A 101 3.71 13.81 -0.76
C ALA A 101 4.02 15.09 0.04
N PRO A 102 5.10 15.82 -0.30
CA PRO A 102 5.43 17.08 0.38
C PRO A 102 4.24 18.04 0.41
N MET A 103 3.99 18.66 1.57
CA MET A 103 2.98 19.71 1.74
C MET A 103 3.66 21.02 2.14
N GLU A 104 2.89 22.10 2.05
CA GLU A 104 3.30 23.39 2.59
C GLU A 104 3.54 23.31 4.11
N PRO A 105 4.52 24.07 4.65
CA PRO A 105 4.89 24.01 6.07
C PRO A 105 3.73 24.22 7.06
N TRP A 106 2.75 25.05 6.71
CA TRP A 106 1.60 25.32 7.56
C TRP A 106 0.65 24.11 7.69
N CYS A 107 0.60 23.22 6.68
CA CYS A 107 -0.19 21.99 6.75
C CYS A 107 0.39 21.02 7.79
N TYR A 108 1.73 20.90 7.86
CA TYR A 108 2.41 20.12 8.88
C TYR A 108 2.12 20.67 10.28
N ALA A 109 2.24 21.99 10.45
CA ALA A 109 1.96 22.67 11.71
C ALA A 109 0.50 22.47 12.18
N LEU A 110 -0.47 22.60 11.28
CA LEU A 110 -1.89 22.37 11.59
C LEU A 110 -2.18 20.92 12.03
N ARG A 111 -1.37 19.97 11.57
CA ARG A 111 -1.45 18.55 11.94
C ARG A 111 -0.55 18.17 13.13
N GLY A 112 0.19 19.11 13.71
CA GLY A 112 1.13 18.84 14.81
C GLY A 112 2.35 18.00 14.40
N LEU A 113 2.74 18.04 13.13
CA LEU A 113 3.83 17.26 12.57
C LEU A 113 5.04 18.13 12.23
N ALA A 114 6.22 17.53 12.23
CA ALA A 114 7.41 18.18 11.70
C ALA A 114 7.34 18.30 10.17
N PRO A 115 7.90 19.37 9.56
CA PRO A 115 8.00 19.47 8.11
C PRO A 115 8.71 18.26 7.50
N GLY A 116 8.10 17.67 6.47
CA GLY A 116 8.61 16.47 5.79
C GLY A 116 8.31 15.15 6.50
N GLN A 117 7.67 15.15 7.67
CA GLN A 117 7.27 13.92 8.35
C GLN A 117 6.18 13.19 7.56
N ALA A 118 6.37 11.88 7.35
CA ALA A 118 5.36 11.05 6.71
C ALA A 118 4.05 11.03 7.53
N LEU A 119 2.93 11.16 6.85
CA LEU A 119 1.59 11.12 7.44
C LEU A 119 1.13 9.70 7.72
N TYR A 120 1.50 8.78 6.83
CA TYR A 120 1.14 7.38 6.89
C TYR A 120 2.43 6.57 6.89
N ASP A 121 2.71 5.93 8.01
CA ASP A 121 3.75 4.91 8.10
C ASP A 121 3.09 3.56 8.41
N ALA A 122 3.53 2.52 7.72
CA ALA A 122 2.95 1.20 7.81
C ALA A 122 4.02 0.14 7.58
N ASP A 123 4.31 -0.64 8.63
CA ASP A 123 5.06 -1.88 8.48
C ASP A 123 4.14 -2.94 7.84
N TRP A 124 4.09 -2.92 6.51
CA TRP A 124 3.26 -3.82 5.73
C TRP A 124 3.68 -5.28 5.90
N SER A 125 4.97 -5.53 6.16
CA SER A 125 5.48 -6.89 6.37
C SER A 125 4.91 -7.47 7.66
N ARG A 126 4.92 -6.69 8.75
CA ARG A 126 4.26 -7.05 10.01
C ARG A 126 2.76 -7.21 9.82
N ARG A 127 2.07 -6.22 9.25
CA ARG A 127 0.61 -6.24 9.08
C ARG A 127 0.12 -7.45 8.30
N ILE A 128 0.79 -7.79 7.19
CA ILE A 128 0.40 -8.92 6.35
C ILE A 128 0.65 -10.24 7.06
N LEU A 129 1.86 -10.46 7.62
CA LEU A 129 2.15 -11.73 8.27
C LEU A 129 1.34 -11.92 9.56
N THR A 130 1.06 -10.85 10.31
CA THR A 130 0.11 -10.91 11.43
C THR A 130 -1.29 -11.28 10.93
N SER A 131 -1.79 -10.62 9.89
CA SER A 131 -3.13 -10.93 9.33
C SER A 131 -3.22 -12.35 8.78
N VAL A 132 -2.18 -12.85 8.09
CA VAL A 132 -2.07 -14.22 7.56
C VAL A 132 -2.18 -15.24 8.68
N ASN A 133 -1.36 -15.09 9.71
CA ASN A 133 -1.38 -16.01 10.83
C ASN A 133 -2.67 -15.91 11.64
N ALA A 134 -3.19 -14.69 11.87
CA ALA A 134 -4.47 -14.52 12.55
C ALA A 134 -5.65 -15.16 11.78
N THR A 135 -5.68 -15.02 10.45
CA THR A 135 -6.72 -15.64 9.59
C THR A 135 -6.67 -17.16 9.64
N LEU A 136 -5.48 -17.73 9.82
CA LEU A 136 -5.27 -19.16 9.92
C LEU A 136 -5.28 -19.66 11.37
N GLU A 137 -5.62 -18.79 12.33
CA GLU A 137 -5.67 -19.06 13.76
C GLU A 137 -4.34 -19.60 14.33
N ARG A 138 -3.22 -19.03 13.86
CA ARG A 138 -1.85 -19.42 14.24
C ARG A 138 -1.21 -18.38 15.15
N GLU A 139 -0.69 -18.83 16.28
CA GLU A 139 0.07 -18.02 17.21
C GLU A 139 1.59 -18.07 16.92
N PRO A 140 2.37 -17.04 17.30
CA PRO A 140 3.81 -16.98 17.03
C PRO A 140 4.61 -18.19 17.52
N ALA A 141 4.14 -18.86 18.58
CA ALA A 141 4.76 -20.04 19.16
C ALA A 141 4.46 -21.33 18.36
N ASP A 142 3.45 -21.33 17.49
CA ASP A 142 3.04 -22.52 16.77
C ASP A 142 4.10 -22.97 15.74
N PRO A 143 4.37 -24.28 15.61
CA PRO A 143 5.23 -24.79 14.54
C PRO A 143 4.70 -24.44 13.15
N ALA A 144 3.37 -24.35 13.02
CA ALA A 144 2.69 -24.00 11.78
C ALA A 144 2.70 -22.49 11.46
N PHE A 145 3.20 -21.65 12.37
CA PHE A 145 3.25 -20.21 12.18
C PHE A 145 4.04 -19.85 10.92
N ILE A 146 3.47 -18.99 10.07
CA ILE A 146 4.09 -18.57 8.83
C ILE A 146 5.10 -17.46 9.12
N VAL A 147 6.36 -17.76 8.84
CA VAL A 147 7.51 -16.87 9.05
C VAL A 147 7.99 -16.18 7.77
N ALA A 148 7.53 -16.63 6.59
CA ALA A 148 7.77 -15.93 5.34
C ALA A 148 6.68 -16.23 4.32
N VAL A 149 6.40 -15.27 3.45
CA VAL A 149 5.52 -15.47 2.28
C VAL A 149 6.25 -14.92 1.06
N GLU A 150 6.29 -15.71 0.00
CA GLU A 150 6.81 -15.33 -1.31
C GLU A 150 5.66 -15.19 -2.30
N ALA A 151 5.74 -14.09 -3.03
CA ALA A 151 4.77 -13.61 -3.97
C ALA A 151 5.44 -13.47 -5.34
N GLN A 152 4.84 -14.03 -6.39
CA GLN A 152 5.36 -13.97 -7.76
C GLN A 152 4.40 -13.17 -8.63
N ALA A 153 4.93 -12.20 -9.37
CA ALA A 153 4.16 -11.37 -10.29
C ALA A 153 4.88 -11.28 -11.64
N THR A 154 4.11 -11.08 -12.69
CA THR A 154 4.67 -10.69 -13.99
C THR A 154 4.54 -9.19 -14.11
N VAL A 155 5.61 -8.46 -14.44
CA VAL A 155 5.54 -7.03 -14.73
C VAL A 155 5.66 -6.84 -16.23
N ALA A 156 4.70 -6.17 -16.83
CA ALA A 156 4.80 -5.71 -18.22
C ALA A 156 5.37 -4.29 -18.23
N HIS A 157 6.44 -4.08 -18.98
CA HIS A 157 7.11 -2.79 -19.14
C HIS A 157 6.80 -2.27 -20.52
N PHE A 158 6.29 -1.04 -20.64
CA PHE A 158 5.98 -0.39 -21.91
C PHE A 158 6.88 0.83 -22.10
N ALA A 159 7.58 0.97 -23.21
CA ALA A 159 8.42 2.14 -23.45
C ALA A 159 7.60 3.43 -23.58
N GLU A 160 8.07 4.53 -22.99
CA GLU A 160 7.42 5.83 -23.09
C GLU A 160 7.60 6.39 -24.50
N GLY A 161 6.48 6.60 -25.20
CA GLY A 161 6.47 7.11 -26.58
C GLY A 161 6.38 6.05 -27.67
N ASP A 162 6.57 4.78 -27.34
CA ASP A 162 6.35 3.64 -28.24
C ASP A 162 5.72 2.45 -27.49
N PRO A 163 4.38 2.43 -27.36
CA PRO A 163 3.69 1.39 -26.59
C PRO A 163 3.76 -0.01 -27.23
N ASP A 164 4.21 -0.12 -28.49
CA ASP A 164 4.44 -1.42 -29.14
C ASP A 164 5.78 -2.04 -28.73
N ASP A 165 6.71 -1.25 -28.18
CA ASP A 165 7.94 -1.72 -27.54
C ASP A 165 7.69 -2.07 -26.07
N TRP A 166 7.46 -3.36 -25.80
CA TRP A 166 7.18 -3.86 -24.46
C TRP A 166 7.85 -5.21 -24.18
N TRP A 167 8.13 -5.46 -22.91
CA TRP A 167 8.64 -6.76 -22.44
C TRP A 167 8.01 -7.14 -21.09
N LYS A 168 8.24 -8.39 -20.67
CA LYS A 168 7.78 -8.91 -19.38
C LYS A 168 8.93 -9.41 -18.54
N THR A 169 8.85 -9.16 -17.24
CA THR A 169 9.74 -9.72 -16.23
C THR A 169 8.93 -10.54 -15.22
N GLU A 170 9.56 -11.55 -14.63
CA GLU A 170 9.01 -12.22 -13.45
C GLU A 170 9.69 -11.67 -12.20
N GLU A 171 8.89 -11.02 -11.36
CA GLU A 171 9.33 -10.42 -10.11
C GLU A 171 8.94 -11.33 -8.95
N ARG A 172 9.87 -11.53 -8.02
CA ARG A 172 9.61 -12.28 -6.78
C ARG A 172 9.83 -11.40 -5.58
N VAL A 173 8.79 -11.23 -4.79
CA VAL A 173 8.84 -10.47 -3.54
C VAL A 173 8.67 -11.42 -2.39
N ARG A 174 9.58 -11.35 -1.41
CA ARG A 174 9.53 -12.17 -0.20
C ARG A 174 9.41 -11.32 1.05
N LEU A 175 8.43 -11.66 1.86
CA LEU A 175 8.29 -11.21 3.24
C LEU A 175 9.00 -12.13 4.20
N ARG A 176 9.52 -11.56 5.29
CA ARG A 176 10.06 -12.33 6.40
C ARG A 176 9.56 -11.74 7.72
N TRP A 177 9.18 -12.65 8.61
CA TRP A 177 8.84 -12.34 9.98
C TRP A 177 10.07 -11.84 10.73
N ASN A 178 9.90 -10.79 11.51
CA ASN A 178 10.90 -10.34 12.47
C ASN A 178 10.46 -10.81 13.86
N GLU A 179 11.30 -11.58 14.54
CA GLU A 179 10.96 -12.15 15.86
C GLU A 179 10.63 -11.07 16.90
N ARG A 180 11.16 -9.85 16.76
CA ARG A 180 10.80 -8.72 17.65
C ARG A 180 9.32 -8.36 17.61
N TRP A 181 8.60 -8.73 16.55
CA TRP A 181 7.16 -8.48 16.45
C TRP A 181 6.33 -9.38 17.36
N SER A 182 6.90 -10.51 17.82
CA SER A 182 6.22 -11.42 18.77
C SER A 182 6.00 -10.78 20.14
N GLU A 183 6.85 -9.83 20.54
CA GLU A 183 6.77 -9.10 21.82
C GLU A 183 5.52 -8.21 21.94
N GLY A 184 4.91 -7.87 20.80
CA GLY A 184 3.69 -7.05 20.72
C GLY A 184 2.53 -7.77 20.03
N TRP A 185 2.47 -9.11 20.13
CA TRP A 185 1.35 -9.89 19.60
C TRP A 185 0.13 -9.76 20.52
N SER A 186 -0.81 -8.92 20.11
CA SER A 186 -2.17 -8.87 20.66
C SER A 186 -3.16 -9.14 19.52
N HIS A 187 -4.19 -9.94 19.79
CA HIS A 187 -5.33 -10.07 18.88
C HIS A 187 -6.06 -8.71 18.84
N GLU A 188 -5.65 -7.81 17.93
CA GLU A 188 -6.46 -6.66 17.52
C GLU A 188 -7.46 -7.07 16.43
#